data_AF-A0AAN8JR21-F1
#
_entry.id   AF-A0AAN8JR21-F1
#
_cell.length_a   1.000
_cell.length_b   1.000
_cell.length_c   1.000
_cell.angle_alpha   90.00
_cell.angle_beta   90.00
_cell.angle_gamma   90.00
#
_symmetry.space_group_name_H-M   'P 1'
#
loop_
_entity.id
_entity.type
_entity.pdbx_description
1 polymer ?
#
loop_
_entity_poly.entity_id
_entity_poly.type
_entity_poly.pdbx_seq_one_letter_code
_entity_poly.pdbx_strand_id
1 'polypeptide(L)'
;MSKVRRSTKSKDRKKKGQGDENDGKDSALAYKILSADQCRELLALGIDNMQIKLCDIFTLNNNLTDLKEASILDYYTGAVWWAKEKLFTNQQLSGFFTIVHNLLENIKDKHMTMVENLKEFQKMMVGIGVEQSVVPSGGLEFFDVNQAKMITEYVSSSLFQHYKLYEFMFSHTQAEEIIGTDVDIEVAISADVPFPPPLDEGITTSMYEQFIATPPPSPTPQPKDEEVIEVDISSVLPEDVNIYSGLTPDDVKAVIESVAKDMLGGLKSDVYKKLQEKENQIIAKINKIHRVAET
;
A
#
# COMPACT_ATOMS: atom_id res chain seq x y z
N MET A 1 -32.35 69.85 30.90
CA MET A 1 -32.80 70.31 29.56
C MET A 1 -31.61 70.23 28.61
N SER A 2 -31.78 69.55 27.46
CA SER A 2 -31.17 69.89 26.16
C SER A 2 -29.62 69.87 26.06
N LYS A 3 -28.93 69.17 25.14
CA LYS A 3 -29.27 68.74 23.78
C LYS A 3 -28.15 67.81 23.25
N VAL A 4 -28.58 66.75 22.56
CA VAL A 4 -28.19 66.35 21.19
C VAL A 4 -26.80 65.74 20.92
N ARG A 5 -26.87 64.42 20.66
CA ARG A 5 -26.13 63.58 19.71
C ARG A 5 -25.34 64.30 18.60
N ARG A 6 -24.11 63.85 18.37
CA ARG A 6 -23.59 63.53 17.01
C ARG A 6 -22.55 62.41 17.12
N SER A 7 -22.99 61.19 16.83
CA SER A 7 -22.14 60.04 16.56
C SER A 7 -21.71 60.12 15.10
N THR A 8 -20.41 60.30 14.86
CA THR A 8 -19.80 60.27 13.53
C THR A 8 -19.44 58.83 13.16
N LYS A 9 -20.21 58.34 12.20
CA LYS A 9 -20.09 57.10 11.45
C LYS A 9 -18.77 57.11 10.66
N SER A 10 -17.78 56.30 11.05
CA SER A 10 -16.63 55.98 10.19
C SER A 10 -16.96 54.74 9.36
N LYS A 11 -16.91 54.90 8.05
CA LYS A 11 -17.22 53.93 7.00
C LYS A 11 -16.08 52.92 6.86
N ASP A 12 -16.46 51.65 6.91
CA ASP A 12 -16.13 50.61 5.94
C ASP A 12 -14.84 50.73 5.11
N ARG A 13 -13.90 49.81 5.39
CA ARG A 13 -13.21 49.03 4.35
C ARG A 13 -12.69 47.72 4.95
N LYS A 14 -13.61 46.80 5.22
CA LYS A 14 -13.29 45.40 5.49
C LYS A 14 -12.90 44.76 4.15
N LYS A 15 -11.59 44.65 3.90
CA LYS A 15 -11.03 43.93 2.74
C LYS A 15 -11.31 42.45 2.99
N LYS A 16 -12.47 42.00 2.49
CA LYS A 16 -12.90 40.60 2.46
C LYS A 16 -11.89 39.88 1.55
N GLY A 17 -10.93 39.20 2.17
CA GLY A 17 -10.04 38.27 1.49
C GLY A 17 -10.92 37.29 0.75
N GLN A 18 -10.81 37.35 -0.56
CA GLN A 18 -11.52 36.56 -1.54
C GLN A 18 -11.24 35.10 -1.22
N GLY A 19 -12.31 34.33 -0.99
CA GLY A 19 -12.19 32.89 -0.93
C GLY A 19 -11.65 32.42 -2.27
N ASP A 20 -10.53 31.70 -2.23
CA ASP A 20 -10.13 30.82 -3.32
C ASP A 20 -11.16 29.69 -3.36
N GLU A 21 -12.27 29.95 -4.03
CA GLU A 21 -13.04 28.91 -4.70
C GLU A 21 -12.16 28.37 -5.83
N ASN A 22 -11.30 27.42 -5.49
CA ASN A 22 -10.63 26.55 -6.45
C ASN A 22 -11.13 25.11 -6.27
N ASP A 23 -12.45 24.94 -6.13
CA ASP A 23 -13.17 23.67 -6.12
C ASP A 23 -13.29 23.08 -7.54
N GLY A 24 -12.16 22.97 -8.25
CA GLY A 24 -12.14 22.49 -9.64
C GLY A 24 -10.83 21.90 -10.13
N LYS A 25 -9.82 21.69 -9.26
CA LYS A 25 -8.49 21.22 -9.67
C LYS A 25 -7.88 20.05 -8.87
N ASP A 26 -8.67 19.33 -8.07
CA ASP A 26 -8.17 18.17 -7.30
C ASP A 26 -8.42 16.80 -7.97
N SER A 27 -8.48 16.79 -9.31
CA SER A 27 -8.72 15.55 -10.05
C SER A 27 -7.46 14.72 -10.29
N ALA A 28 -6.25 15.27 -10.17
CA ALA A 28 -5.03 14.53 -10.49
C ALA A 28 -4.54 13.69 -9.29
N LEU A 29 -4.26 12.40 -9.49
CA LEU A 29 -3.65 11.55 -8.45
C LEU A 29 -2.14 11.73 -8.30
N ALA A 30 -1.50 12.41 -9.25
CA ALA A 30 -0.11 12.80 -9.12
C ALA A 30 0.08 13.80 -7.97
N TYR A 31 1.18 13.62 -7.26
CA TYR A 31 1.70 14.47 -6.19
C TYR A 31 0.86 14.55 -4.91
N LYS A 32 -0.08 13.61 -4.71
CA LYS A 32 -0.86 13.51 -3.46
C LYS A 32 -0.04 12.98 -2.29
N ILE A 33 0.83 11.99 -2.54
CA ILE A 33 1.64 11.34 -1.50
C ILE A 33 3.11 11.74 -1.60
N LEU A 34 3.71 11.54 -2.78
CA LEU A 34 5.11 11.93 -3.04
C LEU A 34 5.17 13.23 -3.84
N SER A 35 5.92 14.21 -3.36
CA SER A 35 6.18 15.46 -4.09
C SER A 35 7.01 15.22 -5.36
N ALA A 36 7.02 16.19 -6.27
CA ALA A 36 7.81 16.12 -7.49
C ALA A 36 9.32 16.00 -7.21
N ASP A 37 9.81 16.69 -6.19
CA ASP A 37 11.20 16.62 -5.76
C ASP A 37 11.54 15.26 -5.16
N GLN A 38 10.67 14.71 -4.29
CA GLN A 38 10.84 13.37 -3.74
C GLN A 38 10.87 12.31 -4.85
N CYS A 39 9.98 12.39 -5.84
CA CYS A 39 9.97 11.46 -6.97
C CYS A 39 11.29 11.52 -7.77
N ARG A 40 11.77 12.74 -8.05
CA ARG A 40 13.02 12.95 -8.78
C ARG A 40 14.22 12.37 -8.03
N GLU A 41 14.28 12.61 -6.72
CA GLU A 41 15.34 12.06 -5.87
C GLU A 41 15.27 10.53 -5.83
N LEU A 42 14.11 9.96 -5.52
CA LEU A 42 13.92 8.52 -5.42
C LEU A 42 14.32 7.78 -6.71
N LEU A 43 13.95 8.30 -7.89
CA LEU A 43 14.35 7.69 -9.17
C LEU A 43 15.87 7.74 -9.41
N ALA A 44 16.58 8.73 -8.86
CA ALA A 44 18.03 8.86 -9.00
C ALA A 44 18.81 7.94 -8.04
N LEU A 45 18.22 7.53 -6.91
CA LEU A 45 18.89 6.75 -5.87
C LEU A 45 18.99 5.25 -6.20
N GLY A 46 19.99 4.58 -5.62
CA GLY A 46 20.06 3.11 -5.54
C GLY A 46 19.15 2.58 -4.42
N ILE A 47 18.97 1.25 -4.36
CA ILE A 47 18.04 0.58 -3.41
C ILE A 47 18.27 1.02 -1.97
N ASP A 48 19.50 0.95 -1.46
CA ASP A 48 19.79 1.23 -0.05
C ASP A 48 19.45 2.68 0.34
N ASN A 49 19.87 3.64 -0.49
CA ASN A 49 19.59 5.06 -0.25
C ASN A 49 18.11 5.40 -0.47
N MET A 50 17.43 4.70 -1.39
CA MET A 50 16.00 4.82 -1.61
C MET A 50 15.23 4.36 -0.36
N GLN A 51 15.62 3.24 0.24
CA GLN A 51 15.01 2.72 1.45
C GLN A 51 15.16 3.70 2.61
N ILE A 52 16.36 4.24 2.84
CA ILE A 52 16.61 5.28 3.85
C ILE A 52 15.70 6.50 3.60
N LYS A 53 15.62 6.95 2.35
CA LYS A 53 14.78 8.11 2.00
C LYS A 53 13.29 7.84 2.23
N LEU A 54 12.81 6.62 1.96
CA LEU A 54 11.43 6.24 2.22
C LEU A 54 11.15 6.17 3.73
N CYS A 55 12.10 5.71 4.56
CA CYS A 55 11.99 5.82 6.01
C CYS A 55 11.80 7.26 6.46
N ASP A 56 12.60 8.18 5.93
CA ASP A 56 12.49 9.61 6.26
C ASP A 56 11.13 10.20 5.84
N ILE A 57 10.65 9.85 4.64
CA ILE A 57 9.38 10.37 4.10
C ILE A 57 8.19 9.88 4.94
N PHE A 58 8.18 8.60 5.31
CA PHE A 58 7.05 7.96 5.99
C PHE A 58 7.24 7.81 7.51
N THR A 59 8.34 8.34 8.06
CA THR A 59 8.66 8.31 9.50
C THR A 59 8.68 6.88 10.06
N LEU A 60 9.30 5.94 9.33
CA LEU A 60 9.41 4.52 9.69
C LEU A 60 10.69 4.27 10.52
N ASN A 61 10.64 4.63 11.80
CA ASN A 61 11.81 4.66 12.69
C ASN A 61 12.17 3.30 13.30
N ASN A 62 11.25 2.34 13.32
CA ASN A 62 11.38 1.05 13.97
C ASN A 62 11.39 -0.11 12.95
N ASN A 63 11.65 0.16 11.68
CA ASN A 63 11.65 -0.82 10.60
C ASN A 63 12.53 -2.07 10.82
N LEU A 64 13.53 -2.03 11.72
CA LEU A 64 14.38 -3.18 12.06
C LEU A 64 13.79 -4.06 13.16
N THR A 65 12.84 -3.55 13.93
CA THR A 65 12.29 -4.19 15.14
C THR A 65 10.79 -4.41 15.06
N ASP A 66 10.07 -3.61 14.27
CA ASP A 66 8.65 -3.74 14.01
C ASP A 66 8.41 -4.30 12.60
N LEU A 67 7.78 -5.48 12.55
CA LEU A 67 7.44 -6.16 11.30
C LEU A 67 6.47 -5.34 10.45
N LYS A 68 5.58 -4.54 11.05
CA LYS A 68 4.59 -3.75 10.31
C LYS A 68 5.29 -2.64 9.53
N GLU A 69 6.12 -1.84 10.20
CA GLU A 69 6.95 -0.82 9.56
C GLU A 69 7.90 -1.42 8.52
N ALA A 70 8.52 -2.57 8.81
CA ALA A 70 9.39 -3.28 7.86
C ALA A 70 8.65 -3.65 6.56
N SER A 71 7.43 -4.18 6.69
CA SER A 71 6.62 -4.61 5.56
C SER A 71 6.10 -3.44 4.73
N ILE A 72 5.73 -2.33 5.38
CA ILE A 72 5.37 -1.08 4.68
C ILE A 72 6.56 -0.58 3.85
N LEU A 73 7.76 -0.58 4.45
CA LEU A 73 8.97 -0.12 3.79
C LEU A 73 9.34 -1.00 2.60
N ASP A 74 9.29 -2.32 2.75
CA ASP A 74 9.55 -3.26 1.67
C ASP A 74 8.57 -3.05 0.50
N TYR A 75 7.28 -2.95 0.80
CA TYR A 75 6.25 -2.71 -0.20
C TYR A 75 6.45 -1.38 -0.97
N TYR A 76 6.77 -0.29 -0.27
CA TYR A 76 7.05 1.00 -0.92
C TYR A 76 8.36 0.99 -1.70
N THR A 77 9.40 0.34 -1.19
CA THR A 77 10.69 0.21 -1.87
C THR A 77 10.52 -0.58 -3.17
N GLY A 78 9.83 -1.72 -3.11
CA GLY A 78 9.49 -2.53 -4.29
C GLY A 78 8.71 -1.74 -5.33
N ALA A 79 7.74 -0.91 -4.91
CA ALA A 79 6.95 -0.10 -5.83
C ALA A 79 7.80 0.96 -6.55
N VAL A 80 8.61 1.72 -5.81
CA VAL A 80 9.49 2.73 -6.41
C VAL A 80 10.54 2.07 -7.32
N TRP A 81 11.12 0.95 -6.89
CA TRP A 81 12.10 0.21 -7.68
C TRP A 81 11.50 -0.32 -8.98
N TRP A 82 10.33 -0.95 -8.92
CA TRP A 82 9.62 -1.43 -10.10
C TRP A 82 9.29 -0.28 -11.06
N ALA A 83 8.78 0.84 -10.56
CA ALA A 83 8.48 2.00 -11.39
C ALA A 83 9.74 2.57 -12.07
N LYS A 84 10.88 2.54 -11.38
CA LYS A 84 12.19 2.89 -11.95
C LYS A 84 12.60 1.95 -13.07
N GLU A 85 12.45 0.63 -12.89
CA GLU A 85 12.73 -0.36 -13.95
C GLU A 85 11.82 -0.19 -15.17
N LYS A 86 10.57 0.25 -14.97
CA LYS A 86 9.64 0.57 -16.05
C LYS A 86 9.82 1.97 -16.65
N LEU A 87 10.85 2.70 -16.21
CA LEU A 87 11.22 4.03 -16.71
C LEU A 87 10.09 5.06 -16.58
N PHE A 88 9.34 5.01 -15.49
CA PHE A 88 8.28 5.98 -15.25
C PHE A 88 8.84 7.38 -15.06
N THR A 89 8.14 8.38 -15.60
CA THR A 89 8.43 9.80 -15.32
C THR A 89 8.12 10.15 -13.86
N ASN A 90 8.59 11.30 -13.38
CA ASN A 90 8.27 11.78 -12.02
C ASN A 90 6.75 11.85 -11.76
N GLN A 91 5.98 12.28 -12.76
CA GLN A 91 4.52 12.38 -12.65
C GLN A 91 3.88 10.99 -12.58
N GLN A 92 4.36 10.06 -13.42
CA GLN A 92 3.90 8.68 -13.43
C GLN A 92 4.24 7.95 -12.13
N LEU A 93 5.48 8.05 -11.63
CA LEU A 93 5.87 7.50 -10.34
C LEU A 93 4.94 8.01 -9.24
N SER A 94 4.70 9.33 -9.19
CA SER A 94 3.85 9.91 -8.16
C SER A 94 2.40 9.39 -8.23
N GLY A 95 1.80 9.37 -9.42
CA GLY A 95 0.45 8.84 -9.62
C GLY A 95 0.33 7.36 -9.26
N PHE A 96 1.28 6.54 -9.73
CA PHE A 96 1.35 5.12 -9.39
C PHE A 96 1.53 4.91 -7.88
N PHE A 97 2.44 5.65 -7.25
CA PHE A 97 2.68 5.53 -5.81
C PHE A 97 1.44 5.91 -5.00
N THR A 98 0.67 6.91 -5.43
CA THR A 98 -0.64 7.24 -4.81
C THR A 98 -1.59 6.04 -4.84
N ILE A 99 -1.65 5.29 -5.95
CA ILE A 99 -2.47 4.06 -6.03
C ILE A 99 -1.98 3.06 -4.98
N VAL A 100 -0.69 2.71 -5.04
CA VAL A 100 -0.05 1.69 -4.21
C VAL A 100 -0.23 2.00 -2.72
N HIS A 101 -0.02 3.26 -2.34
CA HIS A 101 -0.20 3.77 -0.98
C HIS A 101 -1.66 3.67 -0.53
N ASN A 102 -2.61 4.18 -1.32
CA ASN A 102 -4.03 4.13 -0.97
C ASN A 102 -4.54 2.70 -0.77
N LEU A 103 -4.09 1.76 -1.61
CA LEU A 103 -4.50 0.37 -1.49
C LEU A 103 -3.97 -0.28 -0.21
N LEU A 104 -2.73 0.02 0.21
CA LEU A 104 -2.19 -0.48 1.47
C LEU A 104 -2.90 0.17 2.67
N GLU A 105 -3.11 1.48 2.64
CA GLU A 105 -3.85 2.22 3.68
C GLU A 105 -5.28 1.71 3.85
N ASN A 106 -5.95 1.31 2.77
CA ASN A 106 -7.28 0.71 2.82
C ASN A 106 -7.28 -0.61 3.63
N ILE A 107 -6.18 -1.36 3.62
CA ILE A 107 -6.03 -2.57 4.45
C ILE A 107 -5.67 -2.17 5.88
N LYS A 108 -4.64 -1.33 6.04
CA LYS A 108 -4.04 -0.95 7.31
C LYS A 108 -5.02 -0.21 8.23
N ASP A 109 -5.69 0.82 7.71
CA ASP A 109 -6.46 1.77 8.53
C ASP A 109 -7.97 1.57 8.39
N LYS A 110 -8.43 1.16 7.20
CA LYS A 110 -9.87 1.00 6.91
C LYS A 110 -10.36 -0.43 7.03
N HIS A 111 -9.46 -1.41 7.18
CA HIS A 111 -9.77 -2.84 7.22
C HIS A 111 -10.71 -3.29 6.10
N MET A 112 -10.55 -2.72 4.90
CA MET A 112 -11.38 -3.06 3.75
C MET A 112 -11.15 -4.51 3.33
N THR A 113 -12.23 -5.17 2.91
CA THR A 113 -12.12 -6.48 2.26
C THR A 113 -11.41 -6.33 0.91
N MET A 114 -10.85 -7.44 0.41
CA MET A 114 -10.20 -7.48 -0.91
C MET A 114 -11.11 -6.94 -2.02
N VAL A 115 -12.39 -7.31 -2.01
CA VAL A 115 -13.35 -6.91 -3.05
C VAL A 115 -13.63 -5.41 -2.99
N GLU A 116 -13.76 -4.82 -1.81
CA GLU A 116 -13.95 -3.38 -1.65
C GLU A 116 -12.72 -2.60 -2.12
N ASN A 117 -11.53 -3.06 -1.75
CA ASN A 117 -10.29 -2.40 -2.14
C ASN A 117 -10.02 -2.54 -3.65
N LEU A 118 -10.43 -3.66 -4.26
CA LEU A 118 -10.41 -3.83 -5.72
C LEU A 118 -11.36 -2.85 -6.43
N LYS A 119 -12.54 -2.57 -5.85
CA LYS A 119 -13.46 -1.54 -6.36
C LYS A 119 -12.84 -0.14 -6.28
N GLU A 120 -12.12 0.18 -5.21
CA GLU A 120 -11.37 1.45 -5.10
C GLU A 120 -10.22 1.53 -6.12
N PHE A 121 -9.48 0.44 -6.32
CA PHE A 121 -8.47 0.35 -7.37
C PHE A 121 -9.08 0.63 -8.75
N GLN A 122 -10.20 -0.02 -9.07
CA GLN A 122 -10.89 0.20 -10.34
C GLN A 122 -11.27 1.67 -10.53
N LYS A 123 -11.83 2.32 -9.51
CA LYS A 123 -12.19 3.75 -9.56
C LYS A 123 -10.99 4.64 -9.87
N MET A 124 -9.84 4.39 -9.24
CA MET A 124 -8.60 5.15 -9.51
C MET A 124 -8.10 4.96 -10.94
N MET A 125 -8.30 3.78 -11.53
CA MET A 125 -7.85 3.45 -12.89
C MET A 125 -8.79 3.93 -14.01
N VAL A 126 -9.98 4.48 -13.67
CA VAL A 126 -10.92 5.00 -14.67
C VAL A 126 -10.33 6.20 -15.41
N GLY A 127 -10.49 6.24 -16.74
CA GLY A 127 -10.09 7.39 -17.57
C GLY A 127 -8.69 7.31 -18.18
N ILE A 128 -7.90 6.27 -17.85
CA ILE A 128 -6.59 6.06 -18.48
C ILE A 128 -6.76 5.77 -19.98
N GLY A 129 -5.97 6.44 -20.82
CA GLY A 129 -5.97 6.25 -22.28
C GLY A 129 -7.16 6.88 -23.03
N VAL A 130 -7.99 7.70 -22.36
CA VAL A 130 -9.11 8.40 -22.99
C VAL A 130 -8.78 9.89 -23.12
N GLU A 131 -8.56 10.36 -24.36
CA GLU A 131 -8.46 11.79 -24.64
C GLU A 131 -9.86 12.42 -24.53
N GLN A 132 -10.07 13.27 -23.52
CA GLN A 132 -11.34 13.98 -23.25
C GLN A 132 -12.52 13.06 -22.90
N SER A 133 -12.45 12.47 -21.70
CA SER A 133 -13.58 11.76 -21.10
C SER A 133 -14.68 12.72 -20.63
N VAL A 134 -15.94 12.38 -20.91
CA VAL A 134 -17.13 13.02 -20.30
C VAL A 134 -17.35 12.53 -18.87
N VAL A 135 -16.79 11.37 -18.52
CA VAL A 135 -16.85 10.76 -17.19
C VAL A 135 -15.73 11.34 -16.32
N PRO A 136 -15.98 11.62 -15.03
CA PRO A 136 -14.94 12.00 -14.08
C PRO A 136 -13.80 10.99 -14.12
N SER A 137 -12.61 11.46 -14.48
CA SER A 137 -11.40 10.65 -14.53
C SER A 137 -10.88 10.38 -13.13
N GLY A 138 -10.22 9.23 -12.97
CA GLY A 138 -9.47 8.88 -11.77
C GLY A 138 -8.20 9.72 -11.59
N GLY A 139 -7.83 10.58 -12.56
CA GLY A 139 -6.68 11.48 -12.43
C GLY A 139 -5.34 10.94 -12.89
N LEU A 140 -5.38 9.94 -13.76
CA LEU A 140 -4.25 9.16 -14.27
C LEU A 140 -4.11 9.26 -15.80
N GLU A 141 -4.56 10.38 -16.39
CA GLU A 141 -4.59 10.58 -17.85
C GLU A 141 -3.19 10.59 -18.50
N PHE A 142 -2.14 10.73 -17.69
CA PHE A 142 -0.74 10.66 -18.11
C PHE A 142 -0.19 9.23 -18.25
N PHE A 143 -1.02 8.22 -18.01
CA PHE A 143 -0.71 6.84 -18.34
C PHE A 143 -1.36 6.43 -19.66
N ASP A 144 -0.70 5.54 -20.39
CA ASP A 144 -1.31 4.84 -21.51
C ASP A 144 -1.93 3.50 -21.08
N VAL A 145 -2.68 2.88 -21.99
CA VAL A 145 -3.38 1.60 -21.75
C VAL A 145 -2.41 0.46 -21.43
N ASN A 146 -1.21 0.45 -22.02
CA ASN A 146 -0.21 -0.57 -21.76
C ASN A 146 0.39 -0.41 -20.35
N GLN A 147 0.67 0.83 -19.94
CA GLN A 147 1.11 1.14 -18.59
C GLN A 147 0.03 0.81 -17.56
N ALA A 148 -1.25 1.05 -17.86
CA ALA A 148 -2.36 0.64 -17.00
C ALA A 148 -2.40 -0.87 -16.77
N LYS A 149 -2.16 -1.66 -17.84
CA LYS A 149 -2.05 -3.12 -17.74
C LYS A 149 -0.88 -3.54 -16.87
N MET A 150 0.29 -2.92 -17.05
CA MET A 150 1.48 -3.20 -16.24
C MET A 150 1.26 -2.88 -14.76
N ILE A 151 0.62 -1.75 -14.45
CA ILE A 151 0.24 -1.38 -13.07
C ILE A 151 -0.72 -2.40 -12.48
N THR A 152 -1.72 -2.83 -13.26
CA THR A 152 -2.68 -3.86 -12.83
C THR A 152 -1.98 -5.18 -12.50
N GLU A 153 -1.08 -5.64 -13.36
CA GLU A 153 -0.30 -6.86 -13.12
C GLU A 153 0.60 -6.74 -11.87
N TYR A 154 1.26 -5.59 -11.70
CA TYR A 154 2.07 -5.33 -10.51
C TYR A 154 1.22 -5.40 -9.24
N VAL A 155 0.14 -4.61 -9.16
CA VAL A 155 -0.71 -4.55 -7.97
C VAL A 155 -1.36 -5.91 -7.68
N SER A 156 -1.76 -6.66 -8.72
CA SER A 156 -2.28 -8.02 -8.57
C SER A 156 -1.27 -8.97 -7.93
N SER A 157 -0.03 -8.96 -8.39
CA SER A 157 1.02 -9.87 -7.91
C SER A 157 1.68 -9.41 -6.60
N SER A 158 1.72 -8.11 -6.33
CA SER A 158 2.40 -7.56 -5.14
C SER A 158 1.49 -7.43 -3.92
N LEU A 159 0.26 -6.93 -4.11
CA LEU A 159 -0.65 -6.62 -3.01
C LEU A 159 -1.79 -7.63 -2.93
N PHE A 160 -2.55 -7.79 -4.01
CA PHE A 160 -3.77 -8.61 -3.96
C PHE A 160 -3.48 -10.09 -3.75
N GLN A 161 -2.40 -10.62 -4.33
CA GLN A 161 -1.96 -12.00 -4.08
C GLN A 161 -1.65 -12.25 -2.60
N HIS A 162 -1.19 -11.24 -1.88
CA HIS A 162 -0.79 -11.33 -0.47
C HIS A 162 -1.79 -10.63 0.47
N TYR A 163 -3.03 -10.38 0.02
CA TYR A 163 -3.99 -9.53 0.73
C TYR A 163 -4.28 -10.02 2.16
N LYS A 164 -4.48 -11.33 2.33
CA LYS A 164 -4.74 -11.93 3.64
C LYS A 164 -3.55 -11.78 4.59
N LEU A 165 -2.32 -11.85 4.08
CA LEU A 165 -1.13 -11.63 4.91
C LEU A 165 -1.10 -10.21 5.46
N TYR A 166 -1.33 -9.20 4.61
CA TYR A 166 -1.43 -7.81 5.04
C TYR A 166 -2.58 -7.60 6.03
N GLU A 167 -3.76 -8.18 5.77
CA GLU A 167 -4.92 -8.11 6.67
C GLU A 167 -4.60 -8.69 8.06
N PHE A 168 -3.97 -9.87 8.12
CA PHE A 168 -3.54 -10.48 9.37
C PHE A 168 -2.51 -9.63 10.09
N MET A 169 -1.47 -9.19 9.40
CA MET A 169 -0.38 -8.39 9.97
C MET A 169 -0.88 -7.08 10.59
N PHE A 170 -1.81 -6.38 9.95
CA PHE A 170 -2.29 -5.09 10.47
C PHE A 170 -3.42 -5.23 11.50
N SER A 171 -4.27 -6.25 11.36
CA SER A 171 -5.52 -6.34 12.15
C SER A 171 -5.43 -7.28 13.36
N HIS A 172 -4.49 -8.22 13.37
CA HIS A 172 -4.39 -9.23 14.44
C HIS A 172 -3.24 -8.91 15.40
N THR A 173 -3.52 -8.94 16.69
CA THR A 173 -2.49 -8.99 17.72
C THR A 173 -1.82 -10.37 17.69
N GLN A 174 -0.52 -10.40 17.42
CA GLN A 174 0.28 -11.62 17.53
C GLN A 174 0.37 -12.04 19.00
N ALA A 175 0.34 -13.36 19.23
CA ALA A 175 0.59 -13.89 20.56
C ALA A 175 2.07 -13.65 20.92
N GLU A 176 2.31 -12.87 21.97
CA GLU A 176 3.66 -12.65 22.49
C GLU A 176 4.14 -13.93 23.18
N GLU A 177 5.10 -14.61 22.57
CA GLU A 177 5.81 -15.71 23.23
C GLU A 177 7.06 -15.15 23.91
N ILE A 178 7.05 -15.13 25.25
CA ILE A 178 8.21 -14.69 26.03
C ILE A 178 9.23 -15.83 26.03
N ILE A 179 10.21 -15.74 25.13
CA ILE A 179 11.36 -16.66 25.12
C ILE A 179 12.34 -16.19 26.20
N GLY A 180 12.27 -16.80 27.38
CA GLY A 180 13.26 -16.61 28.43
C GLY A 180 14.56 -17.33 28.07
N THR A 181 15.68 -16.62 28.08
CA THR A 181 17.03 -17.23 28.01
C THR A 181 17.72 -16.96 29.33
N ASP A 182 18.02 -18.01 30.08
CA ASP A 182 18.86 -17.92 31.27
C ASP A 182 20.29 -17.63 30.79
N VAL A 183 20.80 -16.44 31.13
CA VAL A 183 22.19 -16.05 30.84
C VAL A 183 23.00 -16.24 32.11
N ASP A 184 23.70 -17.37 32.20
CA ASP A 184 24.69 -17.60 33.25
C ASP A 184 25.94 -16.75 32.94
N ILE A 185 26.16 -15.70 33.72
CA ILE A 185 27.37 -14.89 33.65
C ILE A 185 28.38 -15.47 34.62
N GLU A 186 29.45 -16.09 34.11
CA GLU A 186 30.57 -16.48 34.95
C GLU A 186 31.25 -15.23 35.53
N VAL A 187 31.11 -15.04 36.83
CA VAL A 187 31.76 -13.96 37.57
C VAL A 187 33.21 -14.37 37.83
N ALA A 188 34.16 -13.50 37.47
CA ALA A 188 35.57 -13.72 37.79
C ALA A 188 35.76 -13.93 39.31
N ILE A 189 36.55 -14.93 39.67
CA ILE A 189 36.91 -15.23 41.05
C ILE A 189 37.55 -13.98 41.67
N SER A 190 37.15 -13.61 42.90
CA SER A 190 37.71 -12.44 43.60
C SER A 190 39.24 -12.54 43.70
N ALA A 191 39.93 -11.40 43.57
CA ALA A 191 41.38 -11.30 43.73
C ALA A 191 41.86 -11.70 45.14
N ASP A 192 40.95 -11.74 46.11
CA ASP A 192 41.23 -12.15 47.49
C ASP A 192 41.30 -13.68 47.66
N VAL A 193 40.91 -14.46 46.64
CA VAL A 193 41.00 -15.92 46.68
C VAL A 193 42.44 -16.32 46.32
N PRO A 194 43.20 -16.95 47.25
CA PRO A 194 44.57 -17.37 46.96
C PRO A 194 44.57 -18.43 45.84
N PHE A 195 45.61 -18.44 45.01
CA PHE A 195 45.79 -19.44 43.96
C PHE A 195 46.91 -20.43 44.35
N PRO A 196 46.66 -21.76 44.35
CA PRO A 196 45.36 -22.39 44.08
C PRO A 196 44.35 -22.10 45.20
N PRO A 197 43.03 -22.13 44.89
CA PRO A 197 41.99 -22.01 45.91
C PRO A 197 42.26 -22.99 47.06
N PRO A 198 42.02 -22.61 48.32
CA PRO A 198 42.07 -23.56 49.42
C PRO A 198 41.17 -24.75 49.07
N LEU A 199 41.64 -25.97 49.35
CA LEU A 199 40.83 -27.17 49.15
C LEU A 199 39.59 -27.05 50.05
N ASP A 200 38.46 -26.65 49.47
CA ASP A 200 37.27 -26.22 50.23
C ASP A 200 36.69 -27.38 51.05
N GLU A 201 36.86 -28.62 50.59
CA GLU A 201 36.48 -29.81 51.35
C GLU A 201 37.47 -30.95 51.07
N GLY A 202 38.16 -31.41 52.13
CA GLY A 202 38.82 -32.71 52.10
C GLY A 202 37.76 -33.80 52.06
N ILE A 203 37.47 -34.34 50.88
CA ILE A 203 36.55 -35.47 50.77
C ILE A 203 37.17 -36.72 51.38
N THR A 204 36.37 -37.53 52.07
CA THR A 204 36.83 -38.82 52.59
C THR A 204 37.19 -39.75 51.43
N THR A 205 38.16 -40.64 51.64
CA THR A 205 38.60 -41.60 50.62
C THR A 205 37.43 -42.42 50.05
N SER A 206 36.42 -42.75 50.87
CA SER A 206 35.23 -43.47 50.41
C SER A 206 34.40 -42.67 49.40
N MET A 207 34.31 -41.35 49.57
CA MET A 207 33.54 -40.48 48.67
C MET A 207 34.27 -40.32 47.34
N TYR A 208 35.60 -40.16 47.37
CA TYR A 208 36.43 -40.18 46.17
C TYR A 208 36.28 -41.49 45.39
N GLU A 209 36.38 -42.63 46.07
CA GLU A 209 36.22 -43.96 45.47
C GLU A 209 34.86 -44.13 44.80
N GLN A 210 33.80 -43.55 45.35
CA GLN A 210 32.45 -43.60 44.80
C GLN A 210 32.30 -42.75 43.52
N PHE A 211 33.02 -41.62 43.42
CA PHE A 211 33.02 -40.76 42.23
C PHE A 211 33.89 -41.30 41.09
N ILE A 212 34.99 -41.98 41.39
CA ILE A 212 35.85 -42.62 40.36
C ILE A 212 35.34 -44.01 39.97
N ALA A 213 34.43 -44.60 40.75
CA ALA A 213 33.81 -45.86 40.39
C ALA A 213 33.01 -45.67 39.09
N THR A 214 33.34 -46.49 38.09
CA THR A 214 32.59 -46.54 36.83
C THR A 214 31.10 -46.70 37.14
N PRO A 215 30.21 -45.84 36.63
CA PRO A 215 28.78 -46.00 36.85
C PRO A 215 28.34 -47.38 36.36
N PRO A 216 27.36 -48.01 37.03
CA PRO A 216 26.78 -49.26 36.52
C PRO A 216 26.28 -49.02 35.08
N PRO A 217 26.39 -50.01 34.19
CA PRO A 217 26.00 -49.86 32.80
C PRO A 217 24.57 -49.32 32.75
N SER A 218 24.38 -48.19 32.05
CA SER A 218 23.06 -47.61 31.84
C SER A 218 22.16 -48.67 31.21
N PRO A 219 20.90 -48.82 31.67
CA PRO A 219 19.96 -49.69 31.00
C PRO A 219 19.86 -49.25 29.54
N THR A 220 20.00 -50.22 28.63
CA THR A 220 19.89 -50.04 27.19
C THR A 220 18.69 -49.17 26.87
N PRO A 221 18.84 -48.06 26.12
CA PRO A 221 17.70 -47.27 25.69
C PRO A 221 16.77 -48.19 24.90
N GLN A 222 15.55 -48.37 25.40
CA GLN A 222 14.49 -48.86 24.52
C GLN A 222 14.27 -47.79 23.45
N PRO A 223 14.14 -48.17 22.17
CA PRO A 223 13.85 -47.21 21.12
C PRO A 223 12.52 -46.56 21.48
N LYS A 224 12.56 -45.29 21.89
CA LYS A 224 11.39 -44.43 21.79
C LYS A 224 11.33 -44.04 20.33
N ASP A 225 10.24 -44.40 19.68
CA ASP A 225 9.90 -43.89 18.37
C ASP A 225 9.83 -42.36 18.49
N GLU A 226 10.92 -41.68 18.13
CA GLU A 226 10.89 -40.28 17.80
C GLU A 226 10.12 -40.18 16.49
N GLU A 227 8.81 -39.92 16.59
CA GLU A 227 8.06 -39.34 15.48
C GLU A 227 8.71 -38.01 15.16
N VAL A 228 9.69 -38.04 14.26
CA VAL A 228 10.13 -36.86 13.53
C VAL A 228 8.90 -36.43 12.74
N ILE A 229 8.19 -35.42 13.25
CA ILE A 229 7.25 -34.67 12.44
C ILE A 229 8.11 -33.88 11.47
N GLU A 230 8.53 -34.51 10.37
CA GLU A 230 8.93 -33.81 9.17
C GLU A 230 7.68 -33.06 8.71
N VAL A 231 7.57 -31.80 9.11
CA VAL A 231 6.65 -30.89 8.48
C VAL A 231 7.19 -30.70 7.06
N ASP A 232 6.64 -31.48 6.13
CA ASP A 232 6.89 -31.32 4.70
C ASP A 232 6.34 -29.95 4.26
N ILE A 233 7.21 -28.94 4.29
CA ILE A 233 6.91 -27.58 3.83
C ILE A 233 6.53 -27.58 2.33
N SER A 234 6.88 -28.63 1.57
CA SER A 234 6.49 -28.74 0.17
C SER A 234 5.00 -29.00 -0.02
N SER A 235 4.30 -29.50 1.00
CA SER A 235 2.84 -29.72 0.97
C SER A 235 2.01 -28.45 1.24
N VAL A 236 2.66 -27.34 1.61
CA VAL A 236 2.03 -26.04 1.92
C VAL A 236 2.09 -25.07 0.73
N LEU A 237 2.68 -25.47 -0.40
CA LEU A 237 2.58 -24.68 -1.63
C LEU A 237 1.10 -24.67 -2.07
N PRO A 238 0.43 -23.51 -2.08
CA PRO A 238 -0.96 -23.47 -2.50
C PRO A 238 -0.99 -23.76 -4.00
N GLU A 239 -1.55 -24.91 -4.38
CA GLU A 239 -2.08 -25.13 -5.73
C GLU A 239 -2.98 -23.95 -6.09
N ASP A 240 -2.64 -23.25 -7.19
CA ASP A 240 -3.41 -22.18 -7.86
C ASP A 240 -4.57 -21.61 -7.02
N VAL A 241 -4.26 -20.99 -5.87
CA VAL A 241 -5.30 -20.39 -5.03
C VAL A 241 -5.87 -19.23 -5.82
N ASN A 242 -7.09 -19.43 -6.32
CA ASN A 242 -7.82 -18.39 -7.01
C ASN A 242 -8.09 -17.26 -6.00
N ILE A 243 -7.26 -16.23 -6.07
CA ILE A 243 -7.29 -15.02 -5.24
C ILE A 243 -8.68 -14.34 -5.34
N TYR A 244 -9.40 -14.58 -6.44
CA TYR A 244 -10.73 -14.05 -6.71
C TYR A 244 -11.87 -14.98 -6.24
N SER A 245 -11.61 -16.04 -5.49
CA SER A 245 -12.64 -16.94 -4.94
C SER A 245 -13.69 -16.21 -4.09
N GLY A 246 -13.33 -15.06 -3.49
CA GLY A 246 -14.25 -14.19 -2.77
C GLY A 246 -15.14 -13.29 -3.63
N LEU A 247 -14.92 -13.21 -4.95
CA LEU A 247 -15.81 -12.46 -5.85
C LEU A 247 -17.07 -13.28 -6.14
N THR A 248 -18.23 -12.68 -5.87
CA THR A 248 -19.50 -13.26 -6.29
C THR A 248 -19.75 -12.99 -7.78
N PRO A 249 -20.53 -13.84 -8.47
CA PRO A 249 -20.97 -13.57 -9.83
C PRO A 249 -21.70 -12.23 -9.97
N ASP A 250 -22.41 -11.80 -8.92
CA ASP A 250 -23.12 -10.52 -8.88
C ASP A 250 -22.15 -9.33 -8.83
N ASP A 251 -21.02 -9.44 -8.12
CA ASP A 251 -19.98 -8.42 -8.12
C ASP A 251 -19.38 -8.23 -9.53
N VAL A 252 -19.07 -9.34 -10.21
CA VAL A 252 -18.54 -9.30 -11.58
C VAL A 252 -19.57 -8.69 -12.53
N LYS A 253 -20.83 -9.09 -12.40
CA LYS A 253 -21.93 -8.54 -13.21
C LYS A 253 -22.11 -7.04 -12.98
N ALA A 254 -22.08 -6.58 -11.73
CA ALA A 254 -22.20 -5.15 -11.40
C ALA A 254 -21.05 -4.33 -12.00
N VAL A 255 -19.82 -4.86 -11.95
CA VAL A 255 -18.65 -4.23 -12.58
C VAL A 255 -18.82 -4.14 -14.09
N ILE A 256 -19.22 -5.23 -14.75
CA ILE A 256 -19.46 -5.26 -16.20
C ILE A 256 -20.57 -4.27 -16.59
N GLU A 257 -21.67 -4.23 -15.83
CA GLU A 257 -22.77 -3.28 -16.08
C GLU A 257 -22.31 -1.83 -15.93
N SER A 258 -21.48 -1.53 -14.93
CA SER A 258 -20.89 -0.19 -14.77
C SER A 258 -19.99 0.17 -15.95
N VAL A 259 -19.04 -0.70 -16.31
CA VAL A 259 -18.10 -0.45 -17.42
C VAL A 259 -18.86 -0.32 -18.75
N ALA A 260 -19.84 -1.18 -18.99
CA ALA A 260 -20.69 -1.11 -20.18
C ALA A 260 -21.50 0.18 -20.21
N LYS A 261 -22.05 0.61 -19.07
CA LYS A 261 -22.77 1.88 -18.96
C LYS A 261 -21.87 3.07 -19.23
N ASP A 262 -20.64 3.06 -18.74
CA ASP A 262 -19.70 4.16 -18.93
C ASP A 262 -19.21 4.23 -20.39
N MET A 263 -18.84 3.09 -20.98
CA MET A 263 -18.39 3.02 -22.37
C MET A 263 -19.54 3.29 -23.38
N LEU A 264 -20.67 2.60 -23.25
CA LEU A 264 -21.79 2.77 -24.18
C LEU A 264 -22.58 4.05 -23.90
N GLY A 265 -22.66 4.50 -22.65
CA GLY A 265 -23.35 5.73 -22.28
C GLY A 265 -22.68 6.96 -22.89
N GLY A 266 -21.35 7.04 -22.80
CA GLY A 266 -20.55 8.07 -23.48
C GLY A 266 -20.74 8.02 -25.00
N LEU A 267 -20.58 6.84 -25.60
CA LEU A 267 -20.74 6.66 -27.04
C LEU A 267 -22.15 7.05 -27.53
N LYS A 268 -23.20 6.69 -26.79
CA LYS A 268 -24.58 7.06 -27.11
C LYS A 268 -24.73 8.58 -27.15
N SER A 269 -24.26 9.28 -26.12
CA SER A 269 -24.31 10.75 -26.03
C SER A 269 -23.56 11.42 -27.20
N ASP A 270 -22.37 10.93 -27.53
CA ASP A 270 -21.55 11.46 -28.62
C ASP A 270 -22.18 11.22 -30.00
N VAL A 271 -22.77 10.05 -30.22
CA VAL A 271 -23.53 9.76 -31.44
C VAL A 271 -24.74 10.68 -31.56
N TYR A 272 -25.51 10.89 -30.48
CA TYR A 272 -26.64 11.82 -30.49
C TYR A 272 -26.20 13.25 -30.82
N LYS A 273 -25.11 13.74 -30.23
CA LYS A 273 -24.56 15.07 -30.56
C LYS A 273 -24.15 15.18 -32.02
N LYS A 274 -23.38 14.22 -32.54
CA LYS A 274 -22.96 14.23 -33.95
C LYS A 274 -24.14 14.15 -34.91
N LEU A 275 -25.18 13.38 -34.56
CA LEU A 275 -26.40 13.28 -35.37
C LEU A 275 -27.16 14.62 -35.40
N GLN A 276 -27.32 15.25 -34.23
CA GLN A 276 -27.99 16.55 -34.11
C GLN A 276 -27.22 17.66 -34.84
N GLU A 277 -25.89 17.62 -34.79
CA GLU A 277 -25.03 18.58 -35.51
C GLU A 277 -25.15 18.41 -37.03
N LYS A 278 -25.21 17.16 -37.53
CA LYS A 278 -25.48 16.86 -38.94
C LYS A 278 -26.87 17.28 -39.37
N GLU A 279 -27.88 17.04 -38.54
CA GLU A 279 -29.26 17.47 -38.78
C GLU A 279 -29.33 19.00 -38.92
N ASN A 280 -28.73 19.74 -38.00
CA ASN A 280 -28.64 21.20 -38.05
C ASN A 280 -27.91 21.70 -39.32
N GLN A 281 -26.82 21.04 -39.73
CA GLN A 281 -26.13 21.37 -40.97
C GLN A 281 -27.00 21.15 -42.22
N ILE A 282 -27.80 20.08 -42.24
CA ILE A 282 -28.71 19.79 -43.36
C ILE A 282 -29.85 20.80 -43.38
N ILE A 283 -30.48 21.10 -42.23
CA ILE A 283 -31.52 22.13 -42.11
C ILE A 283 -31.00 23.49 -42.59
N ALA A 284 -29.79 23.88 -42.19
CA ALA A 284 -29.16 25.12 -42.64
C ALA A 284 -28.97 25.16 -44.17
N LYS A 285 -28.57 24.04 -44.79
CA LYS A 285 -28.46 23.92 -46.25
C LYS A 285 -29.82 24.00 -46.94
N ILE A 286 -30.85 23.34 -46.40
CA ILE A 286 -32.22 23.40 -46.94
C ILE A 286 -32.75 24.83 -46.89
N ASN A 287 -32.61 25.52 -45.75
CA ASN A 287 -33.03 26.91 -45.59
C ASN A 287 -32.30 27.85 -46.56
N LYS A 288 -31.01 27.58 -46.83
CA LYS A 288 -30.23 28.34 -47.82
C LYS A 288 -30.76 28.13 -49.24
N ILE A 289 -31.14 26.91 -49.60
CA ILE A 289 -31.71 26.60 -50.92
C ILE A 289 -33.10 27.23 -51.06
N HIS A 290 -33.95 27.13 -50.04
CA HIS A 290 -35.29 27.74 -50.05
C HIS A 290 -35.22 29.25 -50.28
N ARG A 291 -34.29 29.94 -49.59
CA ARG A 291 -34.06 31.38 -49.79
C ARG A 291 -33.57 31.76 -51.18
N VAL A 292 -32.84 30.88 -51.87
CA VAL A 292 -32.36 31.12 -53.24
C VAL A 292 -33.46 30.86 -54.27
N ALA A 293 -34.39 29.95 -53.99
CA ALA A 293 -35.52 29.64 -54.86
C ALA A 293 -36.67 30.68 -54.81
N GLU A 294 -36.69 31.54 -53.79
CA GLU A 294 -37.65 32.65 -53.63
C GLU A 294 -37.17 33.98 -54.24
N THR A 295 -35.97 34.00 -54.86
CA THR A 295 -35.42 35.10 -55.68
C THR A 295 -35.44 34.75 -57.15
#